data_AF-A0A519C262-F1
#
_entry.id   AF-A0A519C262-F1
#
_cell.length_a   1.000
_cell.length_b   1.000
_cell.length_c   1.000
_cell.angle_alpha   90.00
_cell.angle_beta   90.00
_cell.angle_gamma   90.00
#
_symmetry.space_group_name_H-M   'P 1'
#
loop_
_entity.id
_entity.type
_entity.pdbx_description
1 polymer ?
#
loop_
_entity_poly.entity_id
_entity_poly.type
_entity_poly.pdbx_seq_one_letter_code
_entity_poly.pdbx_strand_id
1 'polypeptide(L)'
;MATWGEGSARARNLDRYGHVARKTFFAEGEEGTVENWGRLKPKLKQDIRKIKAALSNTGCMNLEEFRNKAIIELMSTYTQQIVGNTHNMQVKE
;
A
#
# COMPACT_ATOMS: atom_id res chain seq x y z
N MET A 1 14.52 10.06 2.18
CA MET A 1 15.39 8.93 1.75
C MET A 1 15.04 8.60 0.31
N ALA A 2 16.02 8.32 -0.55
CA ALA A 2 15.74 7.99 -1.95
C ALA A 2 15.05 6.62 -2.04
N THR A 3 14.02 6.53 -2.89
CA THR A 3 13.33 5.30 -3.26
C THR A 3 13.26 5.23 -4.78
N TRP A 4 13.30 4.04 -5.34
CA TRP A 4 13.24 3.86 -6.79
C TRP A 4 12.51 2.56 -7.13
N GLY A 5 11.79 2.58 -8.25
CA GLY A 5 11.24 1.36 -8.84
C GLY A 5 12.35 0.48 -9.42
N GLU A 6 12.15 -0.84 -9.42
CA GLU A 6 13.11 -1.80 -9.99
C GLU A 6 13.34 -1.60 -11.50
N GLY A 7 12.31 -1.11 -12.22
CA GLY A 7 12.40 -0.72 -13.64
C GLY A 7 12.98 0.68 -13.89
N SER A 8 13.42 1.39 -12.85
CA SER A 8 13.99 2.73 -13.00
C SER A 8 15.33 2.72 -13.71
N ALA A 9 15.69 3.86 -14.30
CA ALA A 9 16.99 4.07 -14.92
C ALA A 9 18.17 3.81 -13.95
N ARG A 10 17.93 3.96 -12.64
CA ARG A 10 18.88 3.69 -11.57
C ARG A 10 19.04 2.19 -11.29
N ALA A 11 17.95 1.45 -11.13
CA ALA A 11 17.99 0.04 -10.75
C ALA A 11 18.24 -0.92 -11.92
N ARG A 12 17.55 -0.71 -13.06
CA ARG A 12 17.67 -1.55 -14.27
C ARG A 12 17.57 -3.05 -13.98
N ASN A 13 16.70 -3.45 -13.05
CA ASN A 13 16.47 -4.86 -12.75
C ASN A 13 15.53 -5.48 -13.80
N LEU A 14 16.03 -5.59 -15.02
CA LEU A 14 15.28 -5.95 -16.22
C LEU A 14 14.97 -7.45 -16.30
N ASP A 15 15.81 -8.29 -15.69
CA ASP A 15 15.63 -9.74 -15.62
C ASP A 15 14.31 -10.09 -14.89
N ARG A 16 13.90 -9.26 -13.91
CA ARG A 16 12.61 -9.39 -13.20
C ARG A 16 11.39 -9.25 -14.10
N TYR A 17 11.51 -8.47 -15.18
CA TYR A 17 10.41 -8.16 -16.10
C TYR A 17 10.43 -9.04 -17.36
N GLY A 18 11.26 -10.10 -17.38
CA GLY A 18 11.33 -11.04 -18.49
C GLY A 18 12.03 -10.47 -19.74
N HIS A 19 12.73 -9.34 -19.60
CA HIS A 19 13.51 -8.77 -20.69
C HIS A 19 14.77 -9.60 -20.92
N VAL A 20 14.89 -10.22 -22.09
CA VAL A 20 16.07 -11.01 -22.49
C VAL A 20 17.30 -10.14 -22.76
N ALA A 21 17.12 -8.83 -22.93
CA ALA A 21 18.17 -7.86 -23.22
C ALA A 21 18.40 -6.92 -22.03
N ARG A 22 19.68 -6.66 -21.70
CA ARG A 22 20.12 -5.71 -20.65
C ARG A 22 19.78 -4.23 -20.90
N LYS A 23 19.05 -3.91 -21.97
CA LYS A 23 18.61 -2.56 -22.31
C LYS A 23 17.12 -2.59 -22.67
N THR A 24 16.32 -1.86 -21.91
CA THR A 24 14.96 -1.48 -22.31
C THR A 24 15.01 -0.26 -23.23
N PHE A 25 13.97 -0.11 -24.06
CA PHE A 25 13.80 1.06 -24.94
C PHE A 25 13.45 2.33 -24.14
N PHE A 26 12.78 2.17 -22.99
CA PHE A 26 12.42 3.24 -22.06
C PHE A 26 12.45 2.73 -20.62
N ALA A 27 12.45 3.62 -19.63
CA ALA A 27 12.40 3.25 -18.21
C ALA A 27 10.96 2.88 -17.79
N GLU A 28 10.80 1.79 -17.04
CA GLU A 28 9.49 1.31 -16.53
C GLU A 28 9.27 1.67 -15.06
N GLY A 29 10.20 2.40 -14.45
CA GLY A 29 10.12 2.85 -13.06
C GLY A 29 10.69 4.25 -12.88
N GLU A 30 10.22 4.90 -11.82
CA GLU A 30 10.62 6.25 -11.45
C GLU A 30 11.49 6.25 -10.19
N GLU A 31 12.24 7.35 -10.00
CA GLU A 31 12.98 7.63 -8.78
C GLU A 31 12.32 8.81 -8.04
N GLY A 32 12.27 8.72 -6.72
CA GLY A 32 11.69 9.75 -5.88
C GLY A 32 12.23 9.73 -4.47
N THR A 33 11.60 10.54 -3.62
CA THR A 33 11.97 10.65 -2.21
C THR A 33 10.78 10.34 -1.32
N VAL A 34 11.03 9.62 -0.23
CA VAL A 34 10.06 9.37 0.84
C VAL A 34 10.53 10.00 2.13
N GLU A 35 9.57 10.40 2.95
CA GLU A 35 9.81 10.86 4.31
C GLU A 35 10.46 9.74 5.15
N ASN A 36 11.28 10.12 6.12
CA ASN A 36 11.87 9.16 7.04
C ASN A 36 10.91 8.84 8.20
N TRP A 37 10.29 7.67 8.14
CA TRP A 37 9.34 7.19 9.15
C TRP A 37 9.99 6.55 10.40
N GLY A 38 11.33 6.58 10.48
CA GLY A 38 12.09 6.04 11.61
C GLY A 38 12.15 4.52 11.62
N ARG A 39 12.08 3.91 12.81
CA ARG A 39 12.27 2.46 13.00
C ARG A 39 11.08 1.67 12.44
N LEU A 40 11.37 0.54 11.78
CA LEU A 40 10.36 -0.36 11.21
C LEU A 40 9.41 -0.97 12.26
N LYS A 41 9.97 -1.46 13.38
CA LYS A 41 9.23 -2.22 14.41
C LYS A 41 7.95 -1.53 14.93
N PRO A 42 7.96 -0.26 15.37
CA PRO A 42 6.75 0.39 15.86
C PRO A 42 5.68 0.56 14.76
N LYS A 43 6.08 0.86 13.53
CA LYS A 43 5.16 1.05 12.40
C LYS A 43 4.53 -0.27 11.97
N LEU A 44 5.35 -1.31 11.78
CA LEU A 44 4.85 -2.66 11.49
C LEU A 44 3.88 -3.15 12.57
N LYS A 45 4.16 -2.88 13.86
CA LYS A 45 3.24 -3.24 14.94
C LYS A 45 1.89 -2.52 14.82
N GLN A 46 1.87 -1.26 14.40
CA GLN A 46 0.64 -0.50 14.17
C GLN A 46 -0.15 -1.07 12.98
N ASP A 47 0.51 -1.41 11.88
CA ASP A 47 -0.14 -1.95 10.69
C ASP A 47 -0.73 -3.34 10.95
N ILE A 48 0.01 -4.22 11.63
CA ILE A 48 -0.51 -5.54 12.05
C ILE A 48 -1.73 -5.40 12.96
N ARG A 49 -1.79 -4.38 13.83
CA ARG A 49 -2.99 -4.13 14.66
C ARG A 49 -4.20 -3.75 13.82
N LYS A 50 -4.03 -2.90 12.80
CA LYS A 50 -5.12 -2.53 11.88
C LYS A 50 -5.64 -3.75 11.11
N ILE A 51 -4.73 -4.61 10.61
CA ILE A 51 -5.10 -5.85 9.93
C ILE A 51 -5.91 -6.77 10.85
N LYS A 52 -5.46 -6.95 12.11
CA LYS A 52 -6.18 -7.76 13.10
C LYS A 52 -7.56 -7.19 13.44
N ALA A 53 -7.69 -5.87 13.55
CA ALA A 53 -8.98 -5.23 13.78
C ALA A 53 -9.95 -5.48 12.60
N ALA A 54 -9.47 -5.37 11.36
CA ALA A 54 -10.27 -5.68 10.16
C ALA A 54 -10.72 -7.16 10.11
N LEU A 55 -9.82 -8.10 10.44
CA LEU A 55 -10.16 -9.53 10.57
C LEU A 55 -11.23 -9.76 11.65
N SER A 56 -11.08 -9.13 12.81
CA SER A 56 -12.05 -9.24 13.90
C SER A 56 -13.43 -8.67 13.52
N ASN A 57 -13.47 -7.52 12.84
CA ASN A 57 -14.73 -6.90 12.40
C ASN A 57 -15.49 -7.76 11.39
N THR A 58 -14.77 -8.56 10.60
CA THR A 58 -15.34 -9.50 9.63
C THR A 58 -15.56 -10.90 10.22
N GLY A 59 -15.31 -11.10 11.52
CA GLY A 59 -15.47 -12.38 12.20
C GLY A 59 -14.52 -13.48 11.69
N CYS A 60 -13.36 -13.10 11.14
CA CYS A 60 -12.39 -14.02 10.56
C CYS A 60 -11.17 -14.19 11.47
N MET A 61 -10.73 -15.43 11.67
CA MET A 61 -9.57 -15.72 12.54
C MET A 61 -8.24 -15.77 11.79
N ASN A 62 -8.28 -15.94 10.46
CA ASN A 62 -7.11 -16.05 9.60
C ASN A 62 -7.40 -15.47 8.21
N LEU A 63 -6.35 -15.38 7.37
CA LEU A 63 -6.45 -14.81 6.03
C LEU A 63 -7.25 -15.67 5.05
N GLU A 64 -7.32 -16.98 5.27
CA GLU A 64 -8.09 -17.88 4.42
C GLU A 64 -9.59 -17.66 4.61
N GLU A 65 -10.03 -17.62 5.86
CA GLU A 65 -11.40 -17.25 6.20
C GLU A 65 -11.77 -15.88 5.66
N PHE A 66 -10.89 -14.89 5.80
CA PHE A 66 -11.13 -13.55 5.28
C PHE A 66 -11.34 -13.54 3.77
N ARG A 67 -10.51 -14.26 2.99
CA ARG A 67 -10.68 -14.35 1.53
C ARG A 67 -12.01 -14.99 1.12
N ASN A 68 -12.50 -15.93 1.92
CA ASN A 68 -13.73 -16.68 1.61
C ASN A 68 -15.01 -16.00 2.12
N LYS A 69 -14.93 -15.24 3.22
CA LYS A 69 -16.10 -14.71 3.94
C LYS A 69 -16.26 -13.19 3.85
N ALA A 70 -15.19 -12.44 3.56
CA ALA A 70 -15.28 -10.99 3.54
C ALA A 70 -16.25 -10.51 2.45
N ILE A 71 -17.16 -9.62 2.83
CA ILE A 71 -18.05 -8.93 1.91
C ILE A 71 -17.41 -7.59 1.56
N ILE A 72 -17.19 -7.36 0.27
CA ILE A 72 -16.56 -6.13 -0.24
C ILE A 72 -17.59 -5.40 -1.09
N GLU A 73 -17.89 -4.17 -0.72
CA GLU A 73 -18.84 -3.31 -1.43
C GLU A 73 -18.11 -2.17 -2.14
N LEU A 74 -18.57 -1.85 -3.35
CA LEU A 74 -18.05 -0.71 -4.10
C LEU A 74 -18.69 0.58 -3.57
N MET A 75 -17.85 1.52 -3.15
CA MET A 75 -18.31 2.86 -2.77
C MET A 75 -18.21 3.84 -3.94
N SER A 76 -19.20 4.72 -4.05
CA SER A 76 -19.13 5.87 -4.95
C SER A 76 -18.02 6.84 -4.53
N THR A 77 -17.55 7.66 -5.47
CA THR A 77 -16.57 8.72 -5.19
C THR A 77 -17.04 9.68 -4.10
N TYR A 78 -18.34 10.00 -4.09
CA TYR A 78 -18.95 10.87 -3.09
C TYR A 78 -18.96 10.23 -1.69
N THR A 79 -19.41 8.98 -1.58
CA THR A 79 -19.42 8.24 -0.29
C THR A 79 -18.02 8.08 0.28
N GLN A 80 -17.02 7.81 -0.58
CA GLN A 80 -15.64 7.66 -0.16
C GLN A 80 -15.08 8.94 0.48
N GLN A 81 -15.43 10.12 -0.07
CA GLN A 81 -15.00 11.40 0.50
C GLN A 81 -15.57 11.65 1.90
N ILE A 82 -16.84 11.28 2.12
CA ILE A 82 -17.52 11.48 3.39
C ILE A 82 -17.03 10.49 4.45
N VAL A 83 -16.97 9.20 4.12
CA VAL A 83 -16.64 8.16 5.11
C VAL A 83 -15.14 8.07 5.37
N GLY A 84 -14.31 8.33 4.36
CA GLY A 84 -12.85 8.13 4.45
C GLY A 84 -12.11 9.20 5.25
N ASN A 85 -12.67 10.41 5.34
CA ASN A 85 -12.03 11.55 5.99
C ASN A 85 -12.92 12.15 7.06
N THR A 86 -12.30 12.77 8.06
CA THR A 86 -13.02 13.64 9.00
C THR A 86 -13.64 14.79 8.21
N HIS A 87 -14.97 14.84 8.19
CA HIS A 87 -15.73 15.88 7.52
C HIS A 87 -16.47 16.72 8.56
N ASN A 88 -16.72 17.99 8.23
CA ASN A 88 -17.50 18.94 9.04
C ASN A 88 -16.96 19.23 10.46
N MET A 89 -15.67 18.98 10.73
CA MET A 89 -15.00 19.36 11.97
C MET A 89 -13.54 19.78 11.72
N GLN A 90 -13.03 20.71 12.53
CA GLN A 90 -11.60 21.01 12.57
C GLN A 90 -10.88 19.95 13.41
N VAL A 91 -10.00 19.20 12.77
CA VAL A 91 -9.06 18.33 13.46
C VAL A 91 -7.99 19.20 14.08
N LYS A 92 -7.85 19.16 15.42
CA LYS A 92 -6.67 19.71 16.07
C LYS A 92 -5.51 18.76 15.83
N GLU A 93 -4.48 19.28 15.19
CA GLU A 93 -3.18 18.62 15.06
C GLU A 93 -2.54 18.34 16.43
#